data_AF-A0A662VIU4-F1
#
_entry.id   AF-A0A662VIU4-F1
#
_cell.length_a   1.000
_cell.length_b   1.000
_cell.length_c   1.000
_cell.angle_alpha   90.00
_cell.angle_beta   90.00
_cell.angle_gamma   90.00
#
_symmetry.space_group_name_H-M   'P 1'
#
loop_
_entity.id
_entity.type
_entity.pdbx_description
1 polymer ?
#
loop_
_entity_poly.entity_id
_entity_poly.type
_entity_poly.pdbx_seq_one_letter_code
_entity_poly.pdbx_strand_id
1 'polypeptide(L)'
;MRIYARKNVRIDIDGDGEKEDAVAFLLRGTFVLKLRKQPPKRMIRTWRKVRIKPGVTANVAVLKAEYEGERGGRTVLTSIWYDLDHLAEVHKATRRLILQLLKQVPEDELTDEQKRALSKFKRMKLGGDDVVSVERVTKLSESKRSFWHNALPFGKFYYTSEDGVVKIEITKELCEKMVENFKKGIPHYKLPVNINHDDYKGKYGDVVDMEVRDDGLWVKIELTEEGTKLVESKKFEYLSAEYTKSYIDKRTGQDVGPVFLGVALTNRPAHPEMKPIKLAERLKDLFDGFLRRLSEIFGLVDDEVEVSLMIPKVDNTPKRETTSWDWDWSRDGNAIIEKLGWRGLYRACAYVDTQNYEVDSSDGLPHNKQAYKLPHHKLEGDDLVLDRAGVIAAMRALLGARGGVDIPDRDKRRVYEHLAAHYRAFDMEPPEFHLSEEGESVEQVEKVEEEVAKVEEQLDKEVEKELSENEKLLKRIAELEAKVAELEKEKKKTEVEAWSENWKHKGAPPAFVDEVAELLLEEKIDYEKANKLMEQYPVKLTEAVSVEEHPDKGIDFKELAEQVVKYMQGGEA
;
A
#
# COMPACT_ATOMS: atom_id res chain seq x y z
N MET A 1 -12.09 11.22 -16.92
CA MET A 1 -12.15 11.49 -15.48
C MET A 1 -11.17 10.53 -14.81
N ARG A 2 -10.24 10.99 -13.95
CA ARG A 2 -9.23 10.13 -13.29
C ARG A 2 -9.91 9.33 -12.17
N ILE A 3 -9.67 8.02 -12.14
CA ILE A 3 -10.04 7.16 -11.01
C ILE A 3 -8.89 7.25 -10.01
N TYR A 4 -9.20 7.65 -8.78
CA TYR A 4 -8.20 7.82 -7.72
C TYR A 4 -8.04 6.54 -6.91
N ALA A 5 -9.14 5.84 -6.64
CA ALA A 5 -9.12 4.53 -5.98
C ALA A 5 -10.27 3.65 -6.47
N ARG A 6 -10.07 2.33 -6.41
CA ARG A 6 -11.11 1.32 -6.72
C ARG A 6 -11.08 0.22 -5.67
N LYS A 7 -12.24 -0.34 -5.32
CA LYS A 7 -12.32 -1.49 -4.41
C LYS A 7 -13.50 -2.39 -4.74
N ASN A 8 -13.26 -3.69 -4.85
CA ASN A 8 -14.33 -4.69 -4.91
C ASN A 8 -14.97 -4.80 -3.52
N VAL A 9 -16.29 -4.77 -3.48
CA VAL A 9 -17.06 -4.83 -2.24
C VAL A 9 -18.26 -5.76 -2.42
N ARG A 10 -18.62 -6.46 -1.35
CA ARG A 10 -19.87 -7.22 -1.28
C ARG A 10 -20.90 -6.43 -0.50
N ILE A 11 -22.03 -6.14 -1.12
CA ILE A 11 -23.01 -5.22 -0.57
C ILE A 11 -24.41 -5.78 -0.70
N ASP A 12 -25.18 -5.66 0.37
CA ASP A 12 -26.58 -6.05 0.38
C ASP A 12 -27.39 -4.95 -0.33
N ILE A 13 -27.91 -5.32 -1.50
CA ILE A 13 -28.56 -4.43 -2.45
C ILE A 13 -30.06 -4.36 -2.17
N ASP A 14 -30.70 -5.42 -1.70
CA ASP A 14 -32.16 -5.41 -1.54
C ASP A 14 -32.57 -5.35 -0.05
N GLY A 15 -31.59 -5.42 0.86
CA GLY A 15 -31.78 -5.39 2.29
C GLY A 15 -32.33 -6.72 2.82
N ASP A 16 -32.28 -7.77 2.02
CA ASP A 16 -32.73 -9.12 2.34
C ASP A 16 -31.65 -9.97 3.00
N GLY A 17 -30.45 -9.41 3.19
CA GLY A 17 -29.28 -10.09 3.73
C GLY A 17 -28.37 -10.69 2.67
N GLU A 18 -28.78 -10.73 1.39
CA GLU A 18 -27.96 -11.28 0.31
C GLU A 18 -26.98 -10.22 -0.21
N LYS A 19 -25.67 -10.51 -0.07
CA LYS A 19 -24.61 -9.59 -0.52
C LYS A 19 -24.16 -9.91 -1.94
N GLU A 20 -24.25 -8.92 -2.81
CA GLU A 20 -23.78 -8.99 -4.20
C GLU A 20 -22.42 -8.33 -4.40
N ASP A 21 -21.67 -8.81 -5.40
CA ASP A 21 -20.42 -8.19 -5.80
C ASP A 21 -20.66 -6.84 -6.52
N ALA A 22 -19.98 -5.81 -6.04
CA ALA A 22 -19.97 -4.48 -6.62
C ALA A 22 -18.55 -3.91 -6.66
N VAL A 23 -18.34 -2.89 -7.49
CA VAL A 23 -17.05 -2.20 -7.60
C VAL A 23 -17.24 -0.74 -7.20
N ALA A 24 -16.58 -0.32 -6.12
CA ALA A 24 -16.55 1.05 -5.66
C ALA A 24 -15.43 1.83 -6.35
N PHE A 25 -15.71 3.07 -6.73
CA PHE A 25 -14.79 3.99 -7.38
C PHE A 25 -14.77 5.32 -6.63
N LEU A 26 -13.58 5.82 -6.35
CA LEU A 26 -13.35 7.20 -5.95
C LEU A 26 -12.89 7.98 -7.18
N LEU A 27 -13.71 8.94 -7.59
CA LEU A 27 -13.46 9.85 -8.69
C LEU A 27 -13.21 11.26 -8.15
N ARG A 28 -12.82 12.19 -9.04
CA ARG A 28 -12.59 13.59 -8.69
C ARG A 28 -13.84 14.17 -8.00
N GLY A 29 -13.76 14.40 -6.69
CA GLY A 29 -14.85 14.98 -5.90
C GLY A 29 -16.06 14.06 -5.65
N THR A 30 -16.02 12.77 -6.01
CA THR A 30 -17.23 11.93 -5.91
C THR A 30 -16.91 10.45 -5.68
N PHE A 31 -17.78 9.79 -4.93
CA PHE A 31 -17.82 8.34 -4.81
C PHE A 31 -18.90 7.76 -5.74
N VAL A 32 -18.56 6.68 -6.46
CA VAL A 32 -19.48 5.97 -7.36
C VAL A 32 -19.37 4.47 -7.10
N LEU A 33 -20.51 3.79 -7.02
CA LEU A 33 -20.55 2.33 -6.93
C LEU A 33 -21.10 1.77 -8.25
N LYS A 34 -20.40 0.82 -8.88
CA LYS A 34 -20.89 0.07 -10.05
C LYS A 34 -21.45 -1.26 -9.57
N LEU A 35 -22.72 -1.48 -9.86
CA LEU A 35 -23.42 -2.72 -9.55
C LEU A 35 -23.43 -3.66 -10.75
N ARG A 36 -23.61 -4.95 -10.46
CA ARG A 36 -23.93 -5.96 -11.48
C ARG A 36 -25.40 -5.89 -11.93
N LYS A 37 -26.35 -5.55 -11.03
CA LYS A 37 -27.79 -5.42 -11.33
C LYS A 37 -28.25 -3.95 -11.33
N GLN A 38 -29.33 -3.66 -12.07
CA GLN A 38 -29.96 -2.33 -12.03
C GLN A 38 -30.72 -2.12 -10.72
N PRO A 39 -30.60 -0.95 -10.07
CA PRO A 39 -31.37 -0.64 -8.87
C PRO A 39 -32.89 -0.65 -9.13
N PRO A 40 -33.72 -1.01 -8.13
CA PRO A 40 -35.17 -0.91 -8.23
C PRO A 40 -35.62 0.52 -8.56
N LYS A 41 -36.55 0.68 -9.52
CA LYS A 41 -37.01 2.00 -10.02
C LYS A 41 -37.46 2.95 -8.90
N ARG A 42 -38.07 2.43 -7.82
CA ARG A 42 -38.55 3.21 -6.66
C ARG A 42 -37.44 4.03 -5.98
N MET A 43 -36.21 3.50 -5.99
CA MET A 43 -35.05 4.09 -5.34
C MET A 43 -34.34 5.11 -6.22
N ILE A 44 -34.64 5.17 -7.51
CA ILE A 44 -33.97 6.06 -8.47
C ILE A 44 -34.62 7.45 -8.40
N ARG A 45 -33.83 8.46 -8.03
CA ARG A 45 -34.22 9.88 -8.06
C ARG A 45 -34.14 10.44 -9.47
N THR A 46 -33.04 10.20 -10.18
CA THR A 46 -32.85 10.67 -11.56
C THR A 46 -31.75 9.87 -12.27
N TRP A 47 -31.66 9.96 -13.59
CA TRP A 47 -30.54 9.40 -14.37
C TRP A 47 -29.61 10.53 -14.84
N ARG A 48 -28.30 10.31 -14.74
CA ARG A 48 -27.28 11.24 -15.26
C ARG A 48 -26.38 10.53 -16.25
N LYS A 49 -26.14 11.17 -17.40
CA LYS A 49 -25.19 10.69 -18.40
C LYS A 49 -23.80 11.22 -18.05
N VAL A 50 -22.87 10.32 -17.74
CA VAL A 50 -21.54 10.65 -17.24
C VAL A 50 -20.49 10.15 -18.21
N ARG A 51 -19.54 11.01 -18.58
CA ARG A 51 -18.38 10.63 -19.39
C ARG A 51 -17.33 9.98 -18.49
N ILE A 52 -17.22 8.65 -18.57
CA ILE A 52 -16.29 7.86 -17.75
C ILE A 52 -14.85 8.03 -18.27
N LYS A 53 -14.66 7.85 -19.58
CA LYS A 53 -13.38 8.04 -20.29
C LYS A 53 -13.62 8.73 -21.64
N PRO A 54 -12.58 9.26 -22.33
CA PRO A 54 -12.74 9.85 -23.65
C PRO A 54 -13.53 8.92 -24.58
N GLY A 55 -14.57 9.44 -25.24
CA GLY A 55 -15.46 8.67 -26.12
C GLY A 55 -16.49 7.76 -25.43
N VAL A 56 -16.42 7.52 -24.12
CA VAL A 56 -17.33 6.60 -23.42
C VAL A 56 -18.18 7.31 -22.36
N THR A 57 -19.49 7.28 -22.58
CA THR A 57 -20.49 7.81 -21.64
C THR A 57 -21.36 6.68 -21.08
N ALA A 58 -21.64 6.70 -19.78
CA ALA A 58 -22.56 5.79 -19.12
C ALA A 58 -23.74 6.55 -18.51
N ASN A 59 -24.91 5.91 -18.49
CA ASN A 59 -26.06 6.41 -17.74
C ASN A 59 -25.96 5.88 -16.32
N VAL A 60 -25.88 6.76 -15.34
CA VAL A 60 -25.77 6.41 -13.93
C VAL A 60 -27.03 6.87 -13.19
N ALA A 61 -27.62 5.97 -12.42
CA ALA A 61 -28.74 6.31 -11.56
C ALA A 61 -28.26 7.12 -10.36
N VAL A 62 -28.92 8.23 -10.08
CA VAL A 62 -28.83 8.97 -8.82
C VAL A 62 -30.01 8.50 -7.99
N LEU A 63 -29.76 7.99 -6.78
CA LEU A 63 -30.82 7.49 -5.93
C LEU A 63 -31.41 8.55 -5.01
N LYS A 64 -32.61 8.29 -4.50
CA LYS A 64 -33.22 9.10 -3.44
C LYS A 64 -32.49 8.81 -2.12
N ALA A 65 -32.27 9.84 -1.32
CA ALA A 65 -31.96 9.63 0.09
C ALA A 65 -33.29 9.34 0.78
N GLU A 66 -33.56 8.09 1.14
CA GLU A 66 -34.73 7.76 1.96
C GLU A 66 -34.28 7.64 3.43
N TYR A 67 -34.89 8.46 4.28
CA TYR A 67 -34.76 8.41 5.73
C TYR A 67 -36.13 8.06 6.30
N GLU A 68 -36.26 6.94 7.01
CA GLU A 68 -37.38 6.68 7.92
C GLU A 68 -36.81 5.98 9.18
N GLY A 69 -36.97 6.61 10.36
CA GLY A 69 -36.81 5.93 11.67
C GLY A 69 -38.02 5.00 11.93
N GLU A 70 -38.24 4.33 13.06
CA GLU A 70 -37.45 3.90 14.22
C GLU A 70 -37.55 2.35 14.23
N ARG A 71 -36.47 1.64 14.61
CA ARG A 71 -36.35 0.15 14.68
C ARG A 71 -36.58 -0.63 13.36
N GLY A 72 -35.49 -1.19 12.83
CA GLY A 72 -35.52 -2.30 11.88
C GLY A 72 -34.77 -1.96 10.61
N GLY A 73 -33.47 -2.26 10.63
CA GLY A 73 -32.53 -1.88 9.59
C GLY A 73 -32.92 -2.35 8.19
N ARG A 74 -32.44 -1.59 7.20
CA ARG A 74 -32.07 -2.03 5.85
C ARG A 74 -31.24 -0.91 5.22
N THR A 75 -29.98 -1.18 4.95
CA THR A 75 -29.14 -0.28 4.15
C THR A 75 -28.97 -0.90 2.78
N VAL A 76 -29.81 -0.46 1.85
CA VAL A 76 -29.62 -0.77 0.44
C VAL A 76 -28.58 0.21 -0.13
N LEU A 77 -27.47 -0.32 -0.62
CA LEU A 77 -26.48 0.46 -1.34
C LEU A 77 -26.39 -0.01 -2.78
N THR A 78 -27.12 0.70 -3.64
CA THR A 78 -27.12 0.45 -5.06
C THR A 78 -26.67 1.68 -5.84
N SER A 79 -25.45 1.68 -6.38
CA SER A 79 -24.90 2.68 -7.32
C SER A 79 -25.31 4.13 -7.04
N ILE A 80 -24.73 4.73 -6.00
CA ILE A 80 -25.07 6.09 -5.58
C ILE A 80 -23.87 7.02 -5.82
N TRP A 81 -24.15 8.17 -6.44
CA TRP A 81 -23.27 9.33 -6.44
C TRP A 81 -23.43 10.03 -5.09
N TYR A 82 -22.40 9.99 -4.24
CA TYR A 82 -22.40 10.78 -3.01
C TYR A 82 -21.58 12.03 -3.18
N ASP A 83 -22.20 13.15 -2.84
CA ASP A 83 -21.50 14.41 -2.60
C ASP A 83 -20.67 14.26 -1.32
N LEU A 84 -19.36 14.49 -1.45
CA LEU A 84 -18.41 14.41 -0.36
C LEU A 84 -18.59 15.52 0.69
N ASP A 85 -19.43 16.52 0.41
CA ASP A 85 -19.79 17.56 1.37
C ASP A 85 -20.96 17.13 2.29
N HIS A 86 -21.82 16.20 1.87
CA HIS A 86 -23.02 15.74 2.62
C HIS A 86 -22.82 14.42 3.40
N LEU A 87 -21.58 14.13 3.80
CA LEU A 87 -21.21 12.84 4.43
C LEU A 87 -21.94 12.48 5.73
N ALA A 88 -22.50 13.44 6.46
CA ALA A 88 -23.21 13.17 7.72
C ALA A 88 -24.52 12.39 7.50
N GLU A 89 -25.14 12.58 6.33
CA GLU A 89 -26.41 11.95 5.92
C GLU A 89 -26.19 10.54 5.35
N VAL A 90 -24.92 10.13 5.18
CA VAL A 90 -24.53 8.85 4.60
C VAL A 90 -24.47 7.76 5.67
N HIS A 91 -24.95 6.55 5.34
CA HIS A 91 -24.93 5.41 6.26
C HIS A 91 -23.50 5.08 6.75
N LYS A 92 -23.36 4.61 8.00
CA LYS A 92 -22.07 4.37 8.67
C LYS A 92 -21.15 3.41 7.90
N ALA A 93 -21.71 2.36 7.32
CA ALA A 93 -20.96 1.38 6.52
C ALA A 93 -20.37 2.02 5.25
N THR A 94 -21.14 2.84 4.55
CA THR A 94 -20.69 3.57 3.35
C THR A 94 -19.65 4.62 3.69
N ARG A 95 -19.82 5.35 4.80
CA ARG A 95 -18.81 6.29 5.31
C ARG A 95 -17.46 5.62 5.56
N ARG A 96 -17.47 4.43 6.16
CA ARG A 96 -16.25 3.61 6.35
C ARG A 96 -15.60 3.22 5.03
N LEU A 97 -16.39 2.79 4.05
CA LEU A 97 -15.90 2.45 2.72
C LEU A 97 -15.28 3.65 1.99
N ILE A 98 -15.94 4.82 2.03
CA ILE A 98 -15.42 6.07 1.45
C ILE A 98 -14.10 6.46 2.13
N LEU A 99 -14.03 6.37 3.46
CA LEU A 99 -12.80 6.64 4.21
C LEU A 99 -11.66 5.70 3.82
N GLN A 100 -11.93 4.40 3.66
CA GLN A 100 -10.93 3.43 3.22
C GLN A 100 -10.39 3.74 1.82
N LEU A 101 -11.25 4.15 0.89
CA LEU A 101 -10.83 4.55 -0.46
C LEU A 101 -10.03 5.86 -0.45
N LEU A 102 -10.42 6.85 0.37
CA LEU A 102 -9.67 8.10 0.51
C LEU A 102 -8.26 7.86 1.06
N LYS A 103 -8.11 6.91 2.00
CA LYS A 103 -6.79 6.53 2.56
C LYS A 103 -5.88 5.80 1.56
N GLN A 104 -6.41 5.26 0.47
CA GLN A 104 -5.61 4.60 -0.57
C GLN A 104 -4.96 5.59 -1.55
N VAL A 105 -5.33 6.87 -1.48
CA VAL A 105 -4.82 7.91 -2.36
C VAL A 105 -3.85 8.78 -1.55
N PRO A 106 -2.62 9.03 -2.04
CA PRO A 106 -1.70 9.98 -1.41
C PRO A 106 -2.36 11.34 -1.19
N GLU A 107 -2.15 11.95 -0.02
CA GLU A 107 -2.88 13.17 0.38
C GLU A 107 -2.61 14.36 -0.55
N ASP A 108 -1.44 14.41 -1.19
CA ASP A 108 -1.07 15.40 -2.20
C ASP A 108 -1.81 15.21 -3.53
N GLU A 109 -2.25 13.99 -3.85
CA GLU A 109 -3.08 13.68 -5.03
C GLU A 109 -4.59 13.89 -4.80
N LEU A 110 -5.02 14.05 -3.54
CA LEU A 110 -6.41 14.31 -3.20
C LEU A 110 -6.85 15.72 -3.63
N THR A 111 -8.08 15.82 -4.15
CA THR A 111 -8.73 17.11 -4.38
C THR A 111 -9.09 17.81 -3.08
N ASP A 112 -9.32 19.13 -3.12
CA ASP A 112 -9.72 19.88 -1.92
C ASP A 112 -11.01 19.37 -1.28
N GLU A 113 -11.98 18.93 -2.09
CA GLU A 113 -13.20 18.25 -1.61
C GLU A 113 -12.89 16.95 -0.89
N GLN A 114 -11.98 16.13 -1.43
CA GLN A 114 -11.57 14.87 -0.82
C GLN A 114 -10.77 15.08 0.48
N LYS A 115 -9.92 16.12 0.54
CA LYS A 115 -9.21 16.54 1.74
C LYS A 115 -10.17 17.03 2.83
N ARG A 116 -11.20 17.81 2.46
CA ARG A 116 -12.26 18.24 3.37
C ARG A 116 -13.07 17.06 3.91
N ALA A 117 -13.44 16.13 3.03
CA ALA A 117 -14.09 14.88 3.42
C ALA A 117 -13.26 14.06 4.40
N LEU A 118 -11.97 13.86 4.11
CA LEU A 118 -11.04 13.16 5.00
C LEU A 118 -10.94 13.83 6.37
N SER A 119 -10.84 15.17 6.41
CA SER A 119 -10.83 15.96 7.64
C SER A 119 -12.14 15.89 8.42
N LYS A 120 -13.28 15.82 7.72
CA LYS A 120 -14.61 15.61 8.30
C LYS A 120 -14.72 14.22 8.93
N PHE A 121 -14.21 13.18 8.26
CA PHE A 121 -14.17 11.83 8.82
C PHE A 121 -13.25 11.69 10.03
N LYS A 122 -12.07 12.34 10.04
CA LYS A 122 -11.17 12.40 11.21
C LYS A 122 -11.90 12.95 12.45
N ARG A 123 -12.76 13.96 12.28
CA ARG A 123 -13.57 14.55 13.36
C ARG A 123 -14.77 13.69 13.79
N MET A 124 -15.30 12.85 12.90
CA MET A 124 -16.49 12.04 13.16
C MET A 124 -16.25 10.82 14.08
N LYS A 125 -15.02 10.60 14.59
CA LYS A 125 -14.66 9.47 15.47
C LYS A 125 -15.38 8.16 15.11
N LEU A 126 -15.28 7.77 13.83
CA LEU A 126 -15.91 6.55 13.32
C LEU A 126 -15.21 5.33 13.95
N GLY A 127 -15.59 4.98 15.17
CA GLY A 127 -14.95 3.94 15.98
C GLY A 127 -14.79 2.60 15.26
N GLY A 128 -13.69 1.93 15.61
CA GLY A 128 -13.23 0.68 15.02
C GLY A 128 -11.81 0.85 14.48
N ASP A 129 -10.85 0.77 15.39
CA ASP A 129 -9.43 0.64 15.09
C ASP A 129 -9.18 -0.70 14.38
N ASP A 130 -9.26 -0.69 13.05
CA ASP A 130 -8.43 -1.56 12.22
C ASP A 130 -7.06 -0.88 12.01
N VAL A 131 -6.39 -0.61 13.14
CA VAL A 131 -5.01 -0.11 13.26
C VAL A 131 -4.01 -1.05 12.57
N VAL A 132 -4.40 -2.31 12.34
CA VAL A 132 -3.68 -3.33 11.58
C VAL A 132 -3.26 -2.87 10.17
N SER A 133 -4.02 -1.96 9.55
CA SER A 133 -3.71 -1.45 8.21
C SER A 133 -2.75 -0.26 8.18
N VAL A 134 -2.71 0.57 9.23
CA VAL A 134 -1.86 1.77 9.27
C VAL A 134 -0.46 1.38 9.75
N GLU A 135 -0.36 0.49 10.75
CA GLU A 135 0.92 -0.07 11.22
C GLU A 135 1.65 -0.89 10.15
N ARG A 136 0.89 -1.60 9.29
CA ARG A 136 1.47 -2.35 8.17
C ARG A 136 1.91 -1.45 7.02
N VAL A 137 1.20 -0.35 6.74
CA VAL A 137 1.62 0.64 5.72
C VAL A 137 2.84 1.43 6.21
N THR A 138 2.95 1.73 7.52
CA THR A 138 4.17 2.29 8.10
C THR A 138 5.32 1.28 8.03
N LYS A 139 5.12 0.01 8.41
CA LYS A 139 6.14 -1.05 8.23
C LYS A 139 6.56 -1.28 6.77
N LEU A 140 5.63 -1.17 5.81
CA LEU A 140 5.93 -1.21 4.36
C LEU A 140 6.63 0.07 3.87
N SER A 141 6.34 1.23 4.46
CA SER A 141 7.04 2.48 4.15
C SER A 141 8.44 2.56 4.77
N GLU A 142 8.64 1.89 5.90
CA GLU A 142 9.94 1.67 6.54
C GLU A 142 10.75 0.62 5.75
N SER A 143 10.09 -0.44 5.24
CA SER A 143 10.74 -1.42 4.36
C SER A 143 11.12 -0.87 2.98
N LYS A 144 10.53 0.26 2.54
CA LYS A 144 10.97 0.98 1.32
C LYS A 144 12.31 1.68 1.49
N ARG A 145 12.71 1.97 2.73
CA ARG A 145 13.90 2.78 3.03
C ARG A 145 15.13 1.91 3.26
N SER A 146 14.96 0.62 3.55
CA SER A 146 16.09 -0.27 3.86
C SER A 146 16.36 -1.33 2.79
N PHE A 147 17.62 -1.48 2.38
CA PHE A 147 18.04 -2.50 1.42
C PHE A 147 19.50 -2.91 1.60
N TRP A 148 19.79 -4.17 1.28
CA TRP A 148 21.15 -4.68 1.12
C TRP A 148 21.69 -4.34 -0.28
N HIS A 149 22.95 -3.90 -0.36
CA HIS A 149 23.67 -3.67 -1.62
C HIS A 149 25.14 -4.05 -1.49
N ASN A 150 25.72 -4.61 -2.56
CA ASN A 150 27.16 -4.91 -2.61
C ASN A 150 27.94 -3.60 -2.79
N ALA A 151 28.53 -3.08 -1.70
CA ALA A 151 29.22 -1.79 -1.71
C ALA A 151 30.70 -1.92 -2.11
N LEU A 152 31.30 -3.11 -1.96
CA LEU A 152 32.66 -3.40 -2.42
C LEU A 152 32.69 -4.82 -3.00
N PRO A 153 32.39 -4.99 -4.30
CA PRO A 153 32.56 -6.28 -4.97
C PRO A 153 34.00 -6.75 -4.87
N PHE A 154 34.22 -8.06 -4.79
CA PHE A 154 35.58 -8.58 -4.84
C PHE A 154 36.19 -8.33 -6.21
N GLY A 155 37.46 -7.93 -6.22
CA GLY A 155 38.12 -7.65 -7.48
C GLY A 155 39.29 -6.69 -7.36
N LYS A 156 39.80 -6.31 -8.52
CA LYS A 156 40.91 -5.38 -8.66
C LYS A 156 40.47 -4.24 -9.56
N PHE A 157 40.75 -3.02 -9.15
CA PHE A 157 40.51 -1.85 -9.97
C PHE A 157 41.61 -0.82 -9.77
N TYR A 158 41.69 0.12 -10.71
CA TYR A 158 42.77 1.07 -10.82
C TYR A 158 42.21 2.48 -10.86
N TYR A 159 42.88 3.42 -10.21
CA TYR A 159 42.57 4.83 -10.35
C TYR A 159 43.84 5.65 -10.48
N THR A 160 43.73 6.78 -11.18
CA THR A 160 44.83 7.71 -11.36
C THR A 160 44.81 8.70 -10.20
N SER A 161 45.93 8.77 -9.48
CA SER A 161 46.19 9.79 -8.46
C SER A 161 47.29 10.75 -8.94
N GLU A 162 47.55 11.81 -8.18
CA GLU A 162 48.67 12.73 -8.44
C GLU A 162 50.03 12.01 -8.44
N ASP A 163 50.15 10.91 -7.68
CA ASP A 163 51.38 10.10 -7.55
C ASP A 163 51.44 8.90 -8.52
N GLY A 164 50.50 8.81 -9.48
CA GLY A 164 50.44 7.75 -10.50
C GLY A 164 49.25 6.79 -10.34
N VAL A 165 49.35 5.62 -10.97
CA VAL A 165 48.28 4.60 -10.98
C VAL A 165 48.27 3.83 -9.67
N VAL A 166 47.21 3.98 -8.90
CA VAL A 166 47.00 3.22 -7.66
C VAL A 166 46.17 1.99 -7.97
N LYS A 167 46.68 0.82 -7.58
CA LYS A 167 45.96 -0.45 -7.64
C LYS A 167 45.21 -0.68 -6.33
N ILE A 168 43.90 -0.86 -6.42
CA ILE A 168 43.05 -1.32 -5.33
C ILE A 168 42.70 -2.79 -5.57
N GLU A 169 42.77 -3.59 -4.51
CA GLU A 169 42.40 -5.00 -4.49
C GLU A 169 41.47 -5.20 -3.30
N ILE A 170 40.23 -5.60 -3.58
CA ILE A 170 39.19 -5.90 -2.59
C ILE A 170 39.21 -7.40 -2.37
N THR A 171 39.69 -7.81 -1.20
CA THR A 171 39.79 -9.22 -0.80
C THR A 171 38.79 -9.56 0.31
N LYS A 172 38.47 -10.84 0.45
CA LYS A 172 37.62 -11.35 1.53
C LYS A 172 38.15 -10.93 2.91
N GLU A 173 39.45 -11.11 3.15
CA GLU A 173 40.12 -10.74 4.41
C GLU A 173 39.98 -9.24 4.75
N LEU A 174 40.12 -8.36 3.74
CA LEU A 174 39.94 -6.92 3.91
C LEU A 174 38.50 -6.61 4.35
N CYS A 175 37.52 -7.21 3.69
CA CYS A 175 36.10 -7.04 3.99
C CYS A 175 35.72 -7.61 5.36
N GLU A 176 36.24 -8.78 5.73
CA GLU A 176 36.02 -9.39 7.05
C GLU A 176 36.53 -8.50 8.19
N LYS A 177 37.70 -7.88 8.01
CA LYS A 177 38.23 -6.91 8.99
C LYS A 177 37.35 -5.67 9.14
N MET A 178 36.80 -5.17 8.04
CA MET A 178 35.85 -4.05 8.08
C MET A 178 34.57 -4.42 8.84
N VAL A 179 34.00 -5.61 8.59
CA VAL A 179 32.82 -6.11 9.33
C VAL A 179 33.14 -6.30 10.82
N GLU A 180 34.32 -6.83 11.16
CA GLU A 180 34.76 -7.01 12.54
C GLU A 180 34.81 -5.66 13.28
N ASN A 181 35.41 -4.64 12.66
CA ASN A 181 35.51 -3.30 13.24
C ASN A 181 34.15 -2.60 13.34
N PHE A 182 33.28 -2.75 12.34
CA PHE A 182 31.90 -2.25 12.39
C PHE A 182 31.13 -2.84 13.57
N LYS A 183 31.20 -4.17 13.79
CA LYS A 183 30.55 -4.85 14.92
C LYS A 183 31.08 -4.41 16.28
N LYS A 184 32.34 -3.94 16.34
CA LYS A 184 32.93 -3.31 17.54
C LYS A 184 32.49 -1.86 17.75
N GLY A 185 31.69 -1.29 16.84
CA GLY A 185 31.28 0.11 16.86
C GLY A 185 32.39 1.07 16.44
N ILE A 186 33.30 0.63 15.57
CA ILE A 186 34.37 1.46 15.01
C ILE A 186 34.03 1.74 13.53
N PRO A 187 34.00 3.02 13.11
CA PRO A 187 34.26 4.22 13.90
C PRO A 187 33.10 4.53 14.88
N HIS A 188 33.36 5.34 15.92
CA HIS A 188 32.38 5.69 16.98
C HIS A 188 31.27 6.65 16.53
N TYR A 189 30.78 6.50 15.30
CA TYR A 189 29.65 7.21 14.74
C TYR A 189 28.89 6.30 13.76
N LYS A 190 27.61 6.61 13.51
CA LYS A 190 26.82 5.91 12.50
C LYS A 190 27.39 6.22 11.12
N LEU A 191 27.70 5.17 10.36
CA LEU A 191 28.23 5.25 9.01
C LEU A 191 27.22 5.95 8.08
N PRO A 192 27.53 7.15 7.56
CA PRO A 192 26.57 7.91 6.77
C PRO A 192 26.46 7.41 5.33
N VAL A 193 25.31 7.69 4.73
CA VAL A 193 25.13 7.77 3.29
C VAL A 193 25.18 9.25 2.88
N ASN A 194 26.23 9.69 2.19
CA ASN A 194 26.37 11.08 1.71
C ASN A 194 26.11 11.16 0.18
N ILE A 195 26.29 12.35 -0.41
CA ILE A 195 26.19 12.54 -1.87
C ILE A 195 27.58 12.81 -2.43
N ASN A 196 28.02 12.00 -3.38
CA ASN A 196 29.30 12.17 -4.10
C ASN A 196 30.51 12.43 -3.19
N HIS A 197 30.60 11.75 -2.03
CA HIS A 197 31.69 11.91 -1.07
C HIS A 197 31.81 13.35 -0.51
N ASP A 198 30.71 14.09 -0.48
CA ASP A 198 30.63 15.46 0.02
C ASP A 198 29.80 15.53 1.31
N ASP A 199 30.49 15.53 2.44
CA ASP A 199 29.89 15.58 3.77
C ASP A 199 29.15 16.91 4.05
N TYR A 200 29.47 18.00 3.32
CA TYR A 200 28.78 19.28 3.49
C TYR A 200 27.34 19.26 2.97
N LYS A 201 27.01 18.29 2.11
CA LYS A 201 25.63 18.10 1.61
C LYS A 201 24.72 17.40 2.61
N GLY A 202 25.25 16.97 3.75
CA GLY A 202 24.52 16.29 4.80
C GLY A 202 24.32 14.80 4.52
N LYS A 203 23.44 14.19 5.34
CA LYS A 203 23.24 12.74 5.40
C LYS A 203 21.90 12.35 4.77
N TYR A 204 21.93 11.36 3.88
CA TYR A 204 20.78 10.84 3.12
C TYR A 204 20.43 9.39 3.48
N GLY A 205 21.08 8.85 4.49
CA GLY A 205 20.83 7.52 5.04
C GLY A 205 21.93 7.09 6.00
N ASP A 206 21.79 5.90 6.53
CA ASP A 206 22.77 5.23 7.40
C ASP A 206 23.08 3.84 6.85
N VAL A 207 24.32 3.39 7.01
CA VAL A 207 24.64 1.96 6.92
C VAL A 207 24.38 1.36 8.30
N VAL A 208 23.40 0.46 8.37
CA VAL A 208 22.87 -0.11 9.61
C VAL A 208 23.35 -1.53 9.87
N ASP A 209 23.84 -2.23 8.83
CA ASP A 209 24.42 -3.56 8.95
C ASP A 209 25.43 -3.81 7.82
N MET A 210 26.31 -4.80 7.99
CA MET A 210 27.21 -5.25 6.93
C MET A 210 27.69 -6.68 7.13
N GLU A 211 27.87 -7.39 6.00
CA GLU A 211 28.35 -8.77 5.99
C GLU A 211 29.14 -9.06 4.71
N VAL A 212 30.02 -10.04 4.80
CA VAL A 212 30.76 -10.54 3.64
C VAL A 212 29.97 -11.67 3.01
N ARG A 213 29.69 -11.58 1.70
CA ARG A 213 29.09 -12.63 0.89
C ARG A 213 30.07 -13.12 -0.16
N ASP A 214 29.66 -14.08 -0.98
CA ASP A 214 30.53 -14.74 -1.95
C ASP A 214 31.08 -13.79 -3.03
N ASP A 215 30.38 -12.68 -3.30
CA ASP A 215 30.71 -11.70 -4.34
C ASP A 215 31.20 -10.34 -3.80
N GLY A 216 31.35 -10.15 -2.48
CA GLY A 216 31.89 -8.90 -1.92
C GLY A 216 31.40 -8.52 -0.52
N LEU A 217 31.67 -7.28 -0.13
CA LEU A 217 31.10 -6.68 1.08
C LEU A 217 29.72 -6.09 0.80
N TRP A 218 28.72 -6.69 1.42
CA TRP A 218 27.35 -6.20 1.41
C TRP A 218 27.09 -5.32 2.60
N VAL A 219 26.36 -4.22 2.38
CA VAL A 219 25.93 -3.30 3.42
C VAL A 219 24.42 -3.15 3.37
N LYS A 220 23.78 -3.11 4.54
CA LYS A 220 22.38 -2.76 4.69
C LYS A 220 22.29 -1.27 4.91
N ILE A 221 21.62 -0.61 3.98
CA ILE A 221 21.38 0.83 4.01
C ILE A 221 19.98 1.08 4.55
N GLU A 222 19.80 2.19 5.24
CA GLU A 222 18.52 2.79 5.59
C GLU A 222 18.52 4.24 5.13
N LEU A 223 17.78 4.56 4.06
CA LEU A 223 17.72 5.89 3.49
C LEU A 223 16.79 6.81 4.30
N THR A 224 17.12 8.10 4.32
CA THR A 224 16.16 9.13 4.72
C THR A 224 15.08 9.30 3.64
N GLU A 225 14.03 10.06 3.94
CA GLU A 225 13.01 10.38 2.93
C GLU A 225 13.59 11.08 1.71
N GLU A 226 14.53 12.00 1.92
CA GLU A 226 15.21 12.69 0.84
C GLU A 226 16.11 11.76 0.04
N GLY A 227 16.89 10.90 0.72
CA GLY A 227 17.71 9.88 0.05
C GLY A 227 16.86 8.93 -0.81
N THR A 228 15.70 8.52 -0.29
CA THR A 228 14.74 7.68 -1.01
C THR A 228 14.26 8.35 -2.29
N LYS A 229 13.84 9.62 -2.22
CA LYS A 229 13.40 10.39 -3.40
C LYS A 229 14.51 10.52 -4.45
N LEU A 230 15.76 10.70 -4.03
CA LEU A 230 16.90 10.84 -4.94
C LEU A 230 17.18 9.56 -5.73
N VAL A 231 17.04 8.39 -5.09
CA VAL A 231 17.19 7.08 -5.75
C VAL A 231 15.97 6.76 -6.62
N GLU A 232 14.74 6.98 -6.13
CA GLU A 232 13.51 6.72 -6.88
C GLU A 232 13.41 7.56 -8.15
N SER A 233 13.83 8.83 -8.09
CA SER A 233 13.87 9.72 -9.27
C SER A 233 15.07 9.44 -10.20
N LYS A 234 15.89 8.43 -9.91
CA LYS A 234 17.14 8.10 -10.63
C LYS A 234 18.12 9.27 -10.72
N LYS A 235 18.07 10.20 -9.76
CA LYS A 235 19.04 11.29 -9.68
C LYS A 235 20.41 10.79 -9.25
N PHE A 236 20.43 9.73 -8.43
CA PHE A 236 21.61 8.94 -8.10
C PHE A 236 21.30 7.45 -8.24
N GLU A 237 22.11 6.76 -9.04
CA GLU A 237 21.84 5.37 -9.41
C GLU A 237 22.82 4.36 -8.80
N TYR A 238 23.94 4.79 -8.21
CA TYR A 238 24.99 3.91 -7.69
C TYR A 238 25.43 4.29 -6.28
N LEU A 239 26.15 3.35 -5.65
CA LEU A 239 26.86 3.57 -4.40
C LEU A 239 28.37 3.53 -4.63
N SER A 240 29.11 4.32 -3.86
CA SER A 240 30.57 4.28 -3.82
C SER A 240 31.02 4.20 -2.37
N ALA A 241 31.74 3.14 -2.03
CA ALA A 241 32.17 2.90 -0.66
C ALA A 241 33.30 3.84 -0.22
N GLU A 242 33.27 4.19 1.06
CA GLU A 242 34.33 4.93 1.74
C GLU A 242 34.95 4.02 2.79
N TYR A 243 36.25 3.80 2.70
CA TYR A 243 36.98 3.00 3.68
C TYR A 243 38.44 3.45 3.74
N THR A 244 39.12 3.09 4.84
CA THR A 244 40.57 3.21 4.96
C THR A 244 41.17 1.84 5.27
N LYS A 245 42.43 1.63 4.86
CA LYS A 245 43.19 0.38 5.14
C LYS A 245 43.88 0.41 6.51
N SER A 246 44.09 1.59 7.07
CA SER A 246 44.66 1.81 8.40
C SER A 246 43.87 2.92 9.06
N TYR A 247 43.31 2.62 10.23
CA TYR A 247 42.46 3.53 10.99
C TYR A 247 42.95 3.57 12.43
N ILE A 248 43.26 4.76 12.91
CA ILE A 248 43.54 4.97 14.33
C ILE A 248 42.22 5.15 15.07
N ASP A 249 41.89 4.20 15.95
CA ASP A 249 40.73 4.31 16.81
C ASP A 249 40.87 5.55 17.72
N LYS A 250 39.99 6.53 17.51
CA LYS A 250 39.99 7.81 18.23
C LYS A 250 39.80 7.66 19.74
N ARG A 251 39.27 6.53 20.23
CA ARG A 251 39.11 6.27 21.67
C ARG A 251 40.36 5.67 22.30
N THR A 252 41.03 4.74 21.62
CA THR A 252 42.16 3.98 22.18
C THR A 252 43.53 4.42 21.68
N GLY A 253 43.59 5.16 20.57
CA GLY A 253 44.82 5.55 19.90
C GLY A 253 45.52 4.41 19.14
N GLN A 254 44.92 3.23 19.06
CA GLN A 254 45.50 2.06 18.41
C GLN A 254 45.12 2.01 16.92
N ASP A 255 46.04 1.54 16.07
CA ASP A 255 45.70 1.18 14.70
C ASP A 255 44.90 -0.12 14.71
N VAL A 256 43.65 -0.05 14.26
CA VAL A 256 42.73 -1.20 14.17
C VAL A 256 42.60 -1.73 12.74
N GLY A 257 43.42 -1.21 11.81
CA GLY A 257 43.47 -1.65 10.43
C GLY A 257 42.28 -1.18 9.59
N PRO A 258 41.76 -2.03 8.68
CA PRO A 258 40.71 -1.64 7.75
C PRO A 258 39.40 -1.26 8.43
N VAL A 259 38.87 -0.08 8.11
CA VAL A 259 37.61 0.43 8.65
C VAL A 259 36.77 0.99 7.53
N PHE A 260 35.51 0.56 7.48
CA PHE A 260 34.49 1.12 6.60
C PHE A 260 33.97 2.42 7.22
N LEU A 261 33.85 3.48 6.41
CA LEU A 261 33.57 4.84 6.88
C LEU A 261 32.21 5.36 6.45
N GLY A 262 31.64 4.80 5.38
CA GLY A 262 30.34 5.20 4.85
C GLY A 262 30.18 4.80 3.38
N VAL A 263 29.13 5.31 2.76
CA VAL A 263 28.90 5.20 1.31
C VAL A 263 28.40 6.51 0.74
N ALA A 264 28.69 6.77 -0.53
CA ALA A 264 28.16 7.91 -1.27
C ALA A 264 27.13 7.45 -2.30
N LEU A 265 25.98 8.13 -2.34
CA LEU A 265 25.10 8.12 -3.52
C LEU A 265 25.81 8.88 -4.65
N THR A 266 26.02 8.21 -5.78
CA THR A 266 26.75 8.80 -6.91
C THR A 266 26.28 8.23 -8.26
N ASN A 267 26.69 8.89 -9.34
CA ASN A 267 26.56 8.40 -10.72
C ASN A 267 27.91 7.99 -11.32
N ARG A 268 28.99 8.06 -10.52
CA ARG A 268 30.35 7.73 -10.94
C ARG A 268 31.04 6.93 -9.83
N PRO A 269 30.62 5.67 -9.60
CA PRO A 269 31.26 4.84 -8.60
C PRO A 269 32.72 4.56 -9.01
N ALA A 270 33.61 4.49 -8.02
CA ALA A 270 35.02 4.17 -8.27
C ALA A 270 35.21 2.70 -8.67
N HIS A 271 34.39 1.81 -8.12
CA HIS A 271 34.45 0.38 -8.42
C HIS A 271 33.75 0.08 -9.77
N PRO A 272 34.42 -0.52 -10.77
CA PRO A 272 33.85 -0.72 -12.10
C PRO A 272 32.71 -1.73 -12.14
N GLU A 273 32.70 -2.70 -11.22
CA GLU A 273 31.66 -3.73 -11.14
C GLU A 273 30.44 -3.30 -10.29
N MET A 274 30.37 -2.03 -9.89
CA MET A 274 29.27 -1.52 -9.08
C MET A 274 27.96 -1.59 -9.85
N LYS A 275 26.97 -2.29 -9.28
CA LYS A 275 25.64 -2.44 -9.89
C LYS A 275 24.75 -1.24 -9.52
N PRO A 276 23.78 -0.85 -10.38
CA PRO A 276 22.81 0.17 -10.02
C PRO A 276 21.93 -0.24 -8.82
N ILE A 277 21.46 0.74 -8.05
CA ILE A 277 20.50 0.56 -6.96
C ILE A 277 19.12 0.22 -7.56
N LYS A 278 18.56 -0.94 -7.22
CA LYS A 278 17.29 -1.45 -7.76
C LYS A 278 16.12 -1.37 -6.75
N LEU A 279 15.74 -0.14 -6.37
CA LEU A 279 14.66 0.07 -5.37
C LEU A 279 13.25 -0.30 -5.92
N ALA A 280 12.98 0.03 -7.18
CA ALA A 280 11.67 -0.16 -7.82
C ALA A 280 11.34 -1.64 -8.14
N GLU A 281 12.34 -2.45 -8.47
CA GLU A 281 12.17 -3.89 -8.73
C GLU A 281 11.81 -4.64 -7.44
N ARG A 282 12.44 -4.28 -6.32
CA ARG A 282 12.23 -4.92 -5.02
C ARG A 282 10.86 -4.59 -4.41
N LEU A 283 10.35 -3.38 -4.66
CA LEU A 283 9.00 -2.98 -4.29
C LEU A 283 7.94 -3.86 -4.97
N LYS A 284 8.20 -4.26 -6.22
CA LYS A 284 7.36 -5.17 -6.98
C LYS A 284 7.41 -6.59 -6.38
N ASP A 285 8.60 -7.10 -6.07
CA ASP A 285 8.77 -8.44 -5.49
C ASP A 285 8.13 -8.58 -4.09
N LEU A 286 8.23 -7.53 -3.26
CA LEU A 286 7.64 -7.51 -1.92
C LEU A 286 6.10 -7.42 -1.98
N PHE A 287 5.58 -6.71 -2.98
CA PHE A 287 4.14 -6.62 -3.26
C PHE A 287 3.60 -7.92 -3.86
N ASP A 288 4.35 -8.55 -4.77
CA ASP A 288 4.02 -9.82 -5.39
C ASP A 288 4.04 -10.98 -4.38
N GLY A 289 5.02 -11.00 -3.46
CA GLY A 289 5.07 -11.94 -2.34
C GLY A 289 3.92 -11.78 -1.34
N PHE A 290 3.51 -10.54 -1.09
CA PHE A 290 2.33 -10.24 -0.27
C PHE A 290 1.02 -10.69 -0.95
N LEU A 291 0.87 -10.45 -2.26
CA LEU A 291 -0.27 -10.90 -3.05
C LEU A 291 -0.36 -12.42 -3.12
N ARG A 292 0.78 -13.11 -3.19
CA ARG A 292 0.86 -14.57 -3.19
C ARG A 292 0.43 -15.18 -1.85
N ARG A 293 0.91 -14.66 -0.72
CA ARG A 293 0.44 -15.09 0.61
C ARG A 293 -1.06 -14.81 0.83
N LEU A 294 -1.57 -13.70 0.30
CA LEU A 294 -3.01 -13.42 0.33
C LEU A 294 -3.82 -14.40 -0.53
N SER A 295 -3.28 -14.84 -1.67
CA SER A 295 -3.94 -15.83 -2.53
C SER A 295 -4.01 -17.22 -1.88
N GLU A 296 -2.97 -17.59 -1.12
CA GLU A 296 -2.90 -18.87 -0.38
C GLU A 296 -3.84 -18.90 0.84
N ILE A 297 -3.93 -17.79 1.59
CA ILE A 297 -4.77 -17.69 2.81
C ILE A 297 -6.27 -17.68 2.50
N PHE A 298 -6.69 -17.07 1.39
CA PHE A 298 -8.10 -16.87 1.10
C PHE A 298 -8.69 -17.88 0.10
N GLY A 299 -7.90 -18.83 -0.41
CA GLY A 299 -8.37 -19.82 -1.39
C GLY A 299 -8.97 -19.18 -2.65
N LEU A 300 -8.57 -17.95 -2.95
CA LEU A 300 -9.02 -17.19 -4.12
C LEU A 300 -8.12 -17.55 -5.29
N VAL A 301 -8.33 -18.75 -5.85
CA VAL A 301 -8.04 -18.94 -7.27
C VAL A 301 -9.22 -18.33 -8.01
N ASP A 302 -9.10 -17.04 -8.35
CA ASP A 302 -9.89 -16.48 -9.42
C ASP A 302 -9.03 -15.47 -10.18
N ASP A 303 -8.99 -15.67 -11.49
CA ASP A 303 -8.21 -14.99 -12.50
C ASP A 303 -8.36 -13.45 -12.45
N GLU A 304 -7.30 -12.77 -12.92
CA GLU A 304 -7.24 -11.34 -13.28
C GLU A 304 -6.82 -10.33 -12.20
N VAL A 305 -5.55 -10.44 -11.79
CA VAL A 305 -4.70 -9.24 -11.80
C VAL A 305 -3.90 -9.28 -13.11
N GLU A 306 -4.23 -8.38 -14.04
CA GLU A 306 -3.44 -8.12 -15.25
C GLU A 306 -2.01 -7.73 -14.84
N VAL A 307 -1.13 -8.72 -14.67
CA VAL A 307 0.32 -8.53 -14.62
C VAL A 307 0.78 -8.24 -16.05
N SER A 308 0.60 -7.00 -16.47
CA SER A 308 1.28 -6.28 -17.55
C SER A 308 1.90 -7.17 -18.65
N LEU A 309 1.07 -7.68 -19.55
CA LEU A 309 1.33 -7.99 -20.98
C LEU A 309 2.68 -8.63 -21.38
N MET A 310 3.34 -9.42 -20.53
CA MET A 310 4.59 -10.10 -20.93
C MET A 310 4.38 -11.47 -21.55
N ILE A 311 3.35 -12.20 -21.13
CA ILE A 311 3.06 -13.56 -21.60
C ILE A 311 1.63 -13.57 -22.14
N PRO A 312 1.39 -13.92 -23.42
CA PRO A 312 0.05 -14.03 -23.96
C PRO A 312 -0.80 -15.06 -23.23
N LYS A 313 -2.12 -14.83 -23.19
CA LYS A 313 -3.05 -15.90 -22.81
C LYS A 313 -3.01 -16.97 -23.89
N VAL A 314 -3.01 -18.24 -23.48
CA VAL A 314 -3.19 -19.39 -24.38
C VAL A 314 -4.54 -19.22 -25.08
N ASP A 315 -4.53 -19.14 -26.40
CA ASP A 315 -5.73 -19.02 -27.21
C ASP A 315 -6.06 -20.34 -27.92
N ASN A 316 -7.32 -20.48 -28.34
CA ASN A 316 -7.79 -21.66 -29.06
C ASN A 316 -7.71 -21.42 -30.58
N THR A 317 -6.48 -21.21 -31.06
CA THR A 317 -6.20 -21.03 -32.49
C THR A 317 -6.23 -22.37 -33.24
N PRO A 318 -6.53 -22.36 -34.55
CA PRO A 318 -6.39 -23.55 -35.39
C PRO A 318 -4.99 -24.15 -35.26
N LYS A 319 -4.90 -25.48 -35.27
CA LYS A 319 -3.65 -26.22 -35.04
C LYS A 319 -3.14 -26.82 -36.32
N ARG A 320 -1.82 -26.82 -36.51
CA ARG A 320 -1.13 -27.49 -37.62
C ARG A 320 0.05 -28.30 -37.13
N GLU A 321 0.17 -29.51 -37.63
CA GLU A 321 1.27 -30.42 -37.29
C GLU A 321 2.31 -30.48 -38.40
N THR A 322 3.29 -29.58 -38.35
CA THR A 322 4.46 -29.69 -39.24
C THR A 322 5.63 -30.39 -38.58
N THR A 323 6.58 -30.81 -39.41
CA THR A 323 7.81 -31.48 -38.98
C THR A 323 9.01 -30.54 -38.91
N SER A 324 8.88 -29.30 -39.40
CA SER A 324 9.98 -28.32 -39.47
C SER A 324 9.49 -26.91 -39.19
N TRP A 325 10.29 -26.15 -38.44
CA TRP A 325 10.01 -24.75 -38.11
C TRP A 325 10.97 -23.81 -38.83
N ASP A 326 10.45 -23.02 -39.77
CA ASP A 326 11.18 -22.08 -40.63
C ASP A 326 10.76 -20.62 -40.37
N TRP A 327 10.60 -20.22 -39.11
CA TRP A 327 10.22 -18.85 -38.77
C TRP A 327 11.23 -17.82 -39.29
N ASP A 328 10.72 -16.79 -39.97
CA ASP A 328 11.49 -15.65 -40.45
C ASP A 328 10.87 -14.32 -39.98
N TRP A 329 11.65 -13.50 -39.28
CA TRP A 329 11.17 -12.23 -38.72
C TRP A 329 10.82 -11.16 -39.77
N SER A 330 11.37 -11.25 -40.98
CA SER A 330 11.12 -10.31 -42.08
C SER A 330 9.93 -10.75 -42.93
N ARG A 331 9.69 -12.06 -43.08
CA ARG A 331 8.54 -12.61 -43.78
C ARG A 331 7.35 -12.79 -42.84
N ASP A 332 7.47 -13.68 -41.86
CA ASP A 332 6.37 -14.11 -41.02
C ASP A 332 5.99 -13.00 -40.00
N GLY A 333 7.00 -12.39 -39.37
CA GLY A 333 6.78 -11.29 -38.42
C GLY A 333 6.11 -10.06 -39.06
N ASN A 334 6.59 -9.64 -40.24
CA ASN A 334 5.98 -8.50 -40.94
C ASN A 334 4.57 -8.81 -41.44
N ALA A 335 4.34 -10.00 -42.01
CA ALA A 335 3.00 -10.38 -42.47
C ALA A 335 1.95 -10.33 -41.33
N ILE A 336 2.32 -10.80 -40.14
CA ILE A 336 1.46 -10.72 -38.95
C ILE A 336 1.22 -9.27 -38.53
N ILE A 337 2.26 -8.43 -38.48
CA ILE A 337 2.11 -7.02 -38.10
C ILE A 337 1.25 -6.27 -39.12
N GLU A 338 1.48 -6.47 -40.42
CA GLU A 338 0.72 -5.80 -41.49
C GLU A 338 -0.76 -6.20 -41.46
N LYS A 339 -1.06 -7.48 -41.19
CA LYS A 339 -2.42 -8.01 -41.23
C LYS A 339 -3.19 -7.84 -39.91
N LEU A 340 -2.55 -8.11 -38.79
CA LEU A 340 -3.15 -8.23 -37.46
C LEU A 340 -2.58 -7.24 -36.42
N GLY A 341 -1.64 -6.39 -36.84
CA GLY A 341 -0.96 -5.44 -35.96
C GLY A 341 -0.01 -6.10 -34.96
N TRP A 342 0.58 -5.27 -34.09
CA TRP A 342 1.47 -5.71 -33.00
C TRP A 342 0.76 -6.64 -32.01
N ARG A 343 -0.56 -6.50 -31.84
CA ARG A 343 -1.40 -7.42 -31.06
C ARG A 343 -1.41 -8.84 -31.66
N GLY A 344 -1.36 -8.96 -32.98
CA GLY A 344 -1.20 -10.25 -33.65
C GLY A 344 0.17 -10.87 -33.36
N LEU A 345 1.24 -10.06 -33.42
CA LEU A 345 2.59 -10.55 -33.14
C LEU A 345 2.75 -10.94 -31.66
N TYR A 346 2.12 -10.20 -30.75
CA TYR A 346 2.00 -10.54 -29.33
C TYR A 346 1.43 -11.95 -29.16
N ARG A 347 0.30 -12.26 -29.80
CA ARG A 347 -0.32 -13.60 -29.74
C ARG A 347 0.55 -14.69 -30.38
N ALA A 348 1.34 -14.35 -31.39
CA ALA A 348 2.16 -15.33 -32.10
C ALA A 348 3.42 -15.77 -31.34
N CYS A 349 3.84 -15.01 -30.33
CA CYS A 349 5.08 -15.20 -29.57
C CYS A 349 4.79 -15.63 -28.12
N ALA A 350 5.70 -16.33 -27.45
CA ALA A 350 5.44 -16.80 -26.08
C ALA A 350 5.79 -15.77 -25.00
N TYR A 351 6.59 -14.76 -25.36
CA TYR A 351 7.03 -13.73 -24.45
C TYR A 351 7.24 -12.39 -25.18
N VAL A 352 6.90 -11.29 -24.51
CA VAL A 352 7.11 -9.92 -24.97
C VAL A 352 7.75 -9.10 -23.85
N ASP A 353 8.91 -8.56 -24.14
CA ASP A 353 9.65 -7.70 -23.22
C ASP A 353 9.09 -6.29 -23.21
N THR A 354 8.19 -6.02 -22.25
CA THR A 354 7.61 -4.69 -22.01
C THR A 354 8.42 -3.85 -21.04
N GLN A 355 9.54 -4.38 -20.50
CA GLN A 355 10.37 -3.69 -19.51
C GLN A 355 11.56 -2.97 -20.15
N ASN A 356 12.18 -3.58 -21.16
CA ASN A 356 13.37 -3.02 -21.81
C ASN A 356 13.06 -2.28 -23.12
N TYR A 357 11.81 -2.29 -23.58
CA TYR A 357 11.39 -1.62 -24.81
C TYR A 357 10.27 -0.60 -24.55
N GLU A 358 10.33 0.52 -25.28
CA GLU A 358 9.28 1.54 -25.25
C GLU A 358 7.95 0.95 -25.74
N VAL A 359 6.89 1.17 -24.96
CA VAL A 359 5.53 0.69 -25.25
C VAL A 359 4.71 1.80 -25.89
N ASP A 360 3.98 1.47 -26.95
CA ASP A 360 3.08 2.44 -27.58
C ASP A 360 1.83 2.64 -26.73
N SER A 361 1.46 3.91 -26.53
CA SER A 361 0.32 4.28 -25.67
C SER A 361 -1.05 3.82 -26.21
N SER A 362 -1.14 3.44 -27.48
CA SER A 362 -2.40 3.03 -28.12
C SER A 362 -2.82 1.60 -27.79
N ASP A 363 -1.86 0.68 -27.70
CA ASP A 363 -2.11 -0.76 -27.47
C ASP A 363 -1.33 -1.34 -26.28
N GLY A 364 -0.42 -0.57 -25.68
CA GLY A 364 0.39 -0.98 -24.54
C GLY A 364 1.46 -2.02 -24.89
N LEU A 365 1.82 -2.14 -26.17
CA LEU A 365 2.80 -3.11 -26.66
C LEU A 365 4.03 -2.41 -27.25
N PRO A 366 5.22 -3.04 -27.19
CA PRO A 366 6.39 -2.53 -27.89
C PRO A 366 6.19 -2.63 -29.39
N HIS A 367 6.36 -1.53 -30.11
CA HIS A 367 6.37 -1.52 -31.59
C HIS A 367 7.80 -1.82 -32.11
N ASN A 368 8.42 -2.84 -31.53
CA ASN A 368 9.76 -3.31 -31.87
C ASN A 368 9.81 -4.84 -31.84
N LYS A 369 10.12 -5.48 -32.98
CA LYS A 369 10.15 -6.94 -33.12
C LYS A 369 11.16 -7.62 -32.18
N GLN A 370 12.23 -6.93 -31.77
CA GLN A 370 13.23 -7.50 -30.86
C GLN A 370 12.68 -7.78 -29.45
N ALA A 371 11.59 -7.10 -29.06
CA ALA A 371 10.91 -7.34 -27.78
C ALA A 371 10.19 -8.70 -27.75
N TYR A 372 9.87 -9.29 -28.90
CA TYR A 372 9.05 -10.49 -29.01
C TYR A 372 9.95 -11.72 -29.13
N LYS A 373 9.70 -12.74 -28.29
CA LYS A 373 10.51 -13.95 -28.22
C LYS A 373 9.67 -15.20 -28.40
N LEU A 374 10.31 -16.26 -28.88
CA LEU A 374 9.74 -17.60 -28.98
C LEU A 374 8.45 -17.64 -29.84
N PRO A 375 8.54 -17.31 -31.15
CA PRO A 375 7.42 -17.42 -32.06
C PRO A 375 7.00 -18.88 -32.24
N HIS A 376 5.71 -19.14 -32.18
CA HIS A 376 5.13 -20.50 -32.25
C HIS A 376 3.78 -20.58 -32.98
N HIS A 377 3.27 -19.44 -33.48
CA HIS A 377 2.15 -19.38 -34.43
C HIS A 377 2.62 -18.84 -35.78
N LYS A 378 1.92 -19.17 -36.87
CA LYS A 378 2.06 -18.52 -38.18
C LYS A 378 0.74 -17.91 -38.64
N LEU A 379 0.82 -16.92 -39.52
CA LEU A 379 -0.36 -16.39 -40.20
C LEU A 379 -0.73 -17.32 -41.37
N GLU A 380 -1.99 -17.74 -41.43
CA GLU A 380 -2.55 -18.48 -42.55
C GLU A 380 -3.92 -17.89 -42.91
N GLY A 381 -4.02 -17.32 -44.11
CA GLY A 381 -5.19 -16.52 -44.48
C GLY A 381 -5.34 -15.28 -43.60
N ASP A 382 -6.42 -15.23 -42.84
CA ASP A 382 -6.73 -14.13 -41.91
C ASP A 382 -6.47 -14.49 -40.44
N ASP A 383 -6.07 -15.73 -40.14
CA ASP A 383 -5.96 -16.26 -38.78
C ASP A 383 -4.53 -16.67 -38.39
N LEU A 384 -4.26 -16.63 -37.08
CA LEU A 384 -3.06 -17.25 -36.51
C LEU A 384 -3.31 -18.75 -36.32
N VAL A 385 -2.36 -19.56 -36.77
CA VAL A 385 -2.37 -21.02 -36.65
C VAL A 385 -1.22 -21.43 -35.75
N LEU A 386 -1.53 -22.17 -34.68
CA LEU A 386 -0.57 -22.76 -33.77
C LEU A 386 0.16 -23.90 -34.49
N ASP A 387 1.49 -23.83 -34.58
CA ASP A 387 2.29 -24.83 -35.29
C ASP A 387 3.05 -25.72 -34.30
N ARG A 388 2.86 -27.04 -34.42
CA ARG A 388 3.52 -28.04 -33.58
C ARG A 388 5.05 -27.91 -33.59
N ALA A 389 5.66 -27.71 -34.76
CA ALA A 389 7.11 -27.55 -34.85
C ALA A 389 7.57 -26.22 -34.22
N GLY A 390 6.73 -25.18 -34.30
CA GLY A 390 6.97 -23.89 -33.65
C GLY A 390 6.96 -23.98 -32.13
N VAL A 391 5.96 -24.64 -31.56
CA VAL A 391 5.87 -24.89 -30.11
C VAL A 391 7.07 -25.71 -29.60
N ILE A 392 7.48 -26.75 -30.34
CA ILE A 392 8.67 -27.54 -30.00
C ILE A 392 9.95 -26.69 -30.06
N ALA A 393 10.11 -25.89 -31.12
CA ALA A 393 11.28 -25.03 -31.28
C ALA A 393 11.37 -23.96 -30.18
N ALA A 394 10.24 -23.35 -29.83
CA ALA A 394 10.13 -22.38 -28.73
C ALA A 394 10.50 -23.01 -27.38
N MET A 395 9.95 -24.19 -27.05
CA MET A 395 10.25 -24.87 -25.80
C MET A 395 11.73 -25.27 -25.69
N ARG A 396 12.31 -25.78 -26.78
CA ARG A 396 13.74 -26.12 -26.81
C ARG A 396 14.62 -24.89 -26.60
N ALA A 397 14.30 -23.77 -27.24
CA ALA A 397 15.03 -22.52 -27.05
C ALA A 397 14.90 -21.99 -25.62
N LEU A 398 13.73 -22.11 -24.99
CA LEU A 398 13.52 -21.77 -23.59
C LEU A 398 14.40 -22.61 -22.65
N LEU A 399 14.53 -23.91 -22.93
CA LEU A 399 15.35 -24.86 -22.17
C LEU A 399 16.84 -24.85 -22.57
N GLY A 400 17.31 -23.81 -23.25
CA GLY A 400 18.74 -23.59 -23.51
C GLY A 400 19.27 -24.08 -24.87
N ALA A 401 18.44 -24.72 -25.72
CA ALA A 401 18.89 -25.10 -27.06
C ALA A 401 19.22 -23.86 -27.90
N ARG A 402 20.23 -23.97 -28.79
CA ARG A 402 20.66 -22.88 -29.69
C ARG A 402 21.11 -21.61 -28.95
N GLY A 403 21.70 -21.75 -27.78
CA GLY A 403 22.19 -20.63 -26.97
C GLY A 403 21.13 -19.99 -26.06
N GLY A 404 19.95 -20.62 -25.95
CA GLY A 404 18.89 -20.16 -25.07
C GLY A 404 18.10 -18.98 -25.63
N VAL A 405 17.37 -18.32 -24.73
CA VAL A 405 16.60 -17.11 -25.04
C VAL A 405 16.83 -16.09 -23.93
N ASP A 406 16.94 -14.83 -24.34
CA ASP A 406 17.06 -13.69 -23.43
C ASP A 406 15.68 -13.40 -22.80
N ILE A 407 15.39 -14.09 -21.69
CA ILE A 407 14.20 -13.95 -20.84
C ILE A 407 14.66 -14.03 -19.38
N PRO A 408 14.21 -13.13 -18.48
CA PRO A 408 14.55 -13.20 -17.06
C PRO A 408 14.15 -14.54 -16.42
N ASP A 409 14.98 -15.08 -15.51
CA ASP A 409 14.73 -16.39 -14.89
C ASP A 409 13.38 -16.49 -14.17
N ARG A 410 12.94 -15.37 -13.54
CA ARG A 410 11.61 -15.26 -12.90
C ARG A 410 10.44 -15.49 -13.86
N ASP A 411 10.62 -15.22 -15.15
CA ASP A 411 9.58 -15.34 -16.17
C ASP A 411 9.70 -16.65 -16.96
N LYS A 412 10.88 -17.30 -16.98
CA LYS A 412 11.10 -18.57 -17.71
C LYS A 412 10.10 -19.67 -17.32
N ARG A 413 9.77 -19.80 -16.03
CA ARG A 413 8.78 -20.80 -15.57
C ARG A 413 7.38 -20.53 -16.12
N ARG A 414 6.94 -19.28 -16.15
CA ARG A 414 5.61 -18.91 -16.68
C ARG A 414 5.54 -19.06 -18.20
N VAL A 415 6.63 -18.75 -18.91
CA VAL A 415 6.75 -19.00 -20.35
C VAL A 415 6.75 -20.51 -20.65
N TYR A 416 7.40 -21.30 -19.79
CA TYR A 416 7.35 -22.76 -19.88
C TYR A 416 5.91 -23.26 -19.71
N GLU A 417 5.17 -22.78 -18.71
CA GLU A 417 3.77 -23.17 -18.49
C GLU A 417 2.87 -22.82 -19.69
N HIS A 418 3.07 -21.64 -20.31
CA HIS A 418 2.38 -21.24 -21.54
C HIS A 418 2.66 -22.22 -22.69
N LEU A 419 3.93 -22.54 -22.94
CA LEU A 419 4.31 -23.49 -23.99
C LEU A 419 3.84 -24.91 -23.65
N ALA A 420 3.88 -25.32 -22.38
CA ALA A 420 3.40 -26.60 -21.91
C ALA A 420 1.89 -26.77 -22.14
N ALA A 421 1.10 -25.70 -21.97
CA ALA A 421 -0.31 -25.71 -22.33
C ALA A 421 -0.51 -25.97 -23.84
N HIS A 422 0.30 -25.36 -24.70
CA HIS A 422 0.29 -25.65 -26.14
C HIS A 422 0.76 -27.08 -26.47
N TYR A 423 1.73 -27.64 -25.75
CA TYR A 423 2.10 -29.06 -25.87
C TYR A 423 0.91 -29.98 -25.59
N ARG A 424 0.21 -29.75 -24.47
CA ARG A 424 -1.01 -30.49 -24.11
C ARG A 424 -2.12 -30.31 -25.14
N ALA A 425 -2.20 -29.14 -25.78
CA ALA A 425 -3.15 -28.91 -26.86
C ALA A 425 -2.87 -29.78 -28.12
N PHE A 426 -1.66 -30.31 -28.28
CA PHE A 426 -1.29 -31.30 -29.30
C PHE A 426 -1.25 -32.74 -28.73
N ASP A 427 -1.81 -32.97 -27.54
CA ASP A 427 -1.73 -34.26 -26.85
C ASP A 427 -0.28 -34.75 -26.66
N MET A 428 0.65 -33.80 -26.50
CA MET A 428 2.07 -34.06 -26.25
C MET A 428 2.41 -33.80 -24.79
N GLU A 429 3.32 -34.62 -24.25
CA GLU A 429 3.90 -34.37 -22.93
C GLU A 429 5.02 -33.32 -23.04
N PRO A 430 4.96 -32.23 -22.24
CA PRO A 430 6.03 -31.23 -22.26
C PRO A 430 7.32 -31.81 -21.66
N PRO A 431 8.51 -31.45 -22.18
CA PRO A 431 9.79 -31.82 -21.58
C PRO A 431 9.90 -31.31 -20.14
N GLU A 432 10.67 -31.97 -19.28
CA GLU A 432 10.90 -31.49 -17.90
C GLU A 432 11.49 -30.07 -17.89
N PHE A 433 11.00 -29.24 -16.96
CA PHE A 433 11.56 -27.92 -16.76
C PHE A 433 12.87 -28.01 -15.99
N HIS A 434 13.98 -27.82 -16.70
CA HIS A 434 15.30 -27.64 -16.11
C HIS A 434 15.83 -26.26 -16.47
N LEU A 435 16.23 -25.46 -15.47
CA LEU A 435 17.05 -24.30 -15.74
C LEU A 435 18.43 -24.86 -16.10
N SER A 436 18.96 -24.52 -17.28
CA SER A 436 20.31 -24.94 -17.65
C SER A 436 21.28 -24.33 -16.63
N GLU A 437 21.78 -25.18 -15.73
CA GLU A 437 22.76 -24.83 -14.71
C GLU A 437 24.09 -24.54 -15.38
N GLU A 438 24.44 -23.26 -15.50
CA GLU A 438 25.82 -22.89 -15.29
C GLU A 438 26.07 -22.83 -13.77
N GLY A 439 26.25 -24.03 -13.21
CA GLY A 439 27.14 -24.35 -12.08
C GLY A 439 26.70 -24.07 -10.64
N GLU A 440 25.98 -25.00 -9.99
CA GLU A 440 26.07 -25.22 -8.53
C GLU A 440 25.98 -26.74 -8.22
N SER A 441 26.81 -27.24 -7.29
CA SER A 441 26.89 -28.68 -7.00
C SER A 441 25.75 -29.17 -6.09
N VAL A 442 25.20 -30.35 -6.37
CA VAL A 442 24.09 -31.01 -5.63
C VAL A 442 24.30 -31.05 -4.10
N GLU A 443 25.55 -31.15 -3.65
CA GLU A 443 25.93 -31.20 -2.22
C GLU A 443 25.76 -29.85 -1.49
N GLN A 444 25.67 -28.74 -2.24
CA GLN A 444 25.37 -27.41 -1.72
C GLN A 444 23.86 -27.17 -1.62
N VAL A 445 23.07 -27.73 -2.53
CA VAL A 445 21.60 -27.60 -2.53
C VAL A 445 21.00 -28.31 -1.31
N GLU A 446 21.45 -29.53 -0.99
CA GLU A 446 20.97 -30.24 0.21
C GLU A 446 21.31 -29.49 1.50
N LYS A 447 22.47 -28.84 1.58
CA LYS A 447 22.84 -28.01 2.73
C LYS A 447 21.97 -26.75 2.85
N VAL A 448 21.66 -26.11 1.72
CA VAL A 448 20.79 -24.94 1.70
C VAL A 448 19.36 -25.34 2.08
N GLU A 449 18.84 -26.48 1.61
CA GLU A 449 17.52 -26.97 2.02
C GLU A 449 17.46 -27.26 3.53
N GLU A 450 18.52 -27.83 4.11
CA GLU A 450 18.60 -28.09 5.54
C GLU A 450 18.71 -26.80 6.38
N GLU A 451 19.42 -25.79 5.87
CA GLU A 451 19.48 -24.46 6.51
C GLU A 451 18.16 -23.70 6.40
N VAL A 452 17.49 -23.78 5.24
CA VAL A 452 16.17 -23.17 5.02
C VAL A 452 15.15 -23.77 5.98
N ALA A 453 15.13 -25.10 6.15
CA ALA A 453 14.23 -25.76 7.09
C ALA A 453 14.46 -25.30 8.55
N LYS A 454 15.73 -25.09 8.95
CA LYS A 454 16.08 -24.56 10.28
C LYS A 454 15.64 -23.11 10.45
N VAL A 455 15.77 -22.29 9.43
CA VAL A 455 15.31 -20.89 9.44
C VAL A 455 13.79 -20.81 9.48
N GLU A 456 13.07 -21.66 8.76
CA GLU A 456 11.61 -21.75 8.81
C GLU A 456 11.11 -22.13 10.21
N GLU A 457 11.71 -23.13 10.84
CA GLU A 457 11.35 -23.54 12.21
C GLU A 457 11.63 -22.43 13.24
N GLN A 458 12.73 -21.69 13.07
CA GLN A 458 13.04 -20.53 13.93
C GLN A 458 12.05 -19.39 13.72
N LEU A 459 11.66 -19.12 12.47
CA LEU A 459 10.71 -18.07 12.13
C LEU A 459 9.33 -18.38 12.70
N ASP A 460 8.86 -19.62 12.61
CA ASP A 460 7.57 -20.04 13.17
C ASP A 460 7.53 -19.86 14.70
N LYS A 461 8.62 -20.20 15.39
CA LYS A 461 8.75 -20.00 16.84
C LYS A 461 8.73 -18.52 17.23
N GLU A 462 9.39 -17.66 16.47
CA GLU A 462 9.40 -16.21 16.74
C GLU A 462 8.01 -15.61 16.46
N VAL A 463 7.32 -16.05 15.40
CA VAL A 463 5.96 -15.63 15.07
C VAL A 463 4.96 -16.04 16.14
N GLU A 464 5.02 -17.28 16.66
CA GLU A 464 4.17 -17.73 17.76
C GLU A 464 4.40 -16.90 19.03
N LYS A 465 5.66 -16.58 19.34
CA LYS A 465 6.03 -15.76 20.48
C LYS A 465 5.47 -14.33 20.34
N GLU A 466 5.65 -13.69 19.18
CA GLU A 466 5.08 -12.37 18.89
C GLU A 466 3.54 -12.38 18.94
N LEU A 467 2.89 -13.43 18.44
CA LEU A 467 1.43 -13.58 18.52
C LEU A 467 0.96 -13.63 19.98
N SER A 468 1.64 -14.41 20.83
CA SER A 468 1.31 -14.49 22.26
C SER A 468 1.55 -13.16 22.99
N GLU A 469 2.60 -12.42 22.63
CA GLU A 469 2.85 -11.09 23.19
C GLU A 469 1.78 -10.07 22.76
N ASN A 470 1.38 -10.11 21.48
CA ASN A 470 0.31 -9.26 20.96
C ASN A 470 -1.04 -9.54 21.64
N GLU A 471 -1.38 -10.80 21.91
CA GLU A 471 -2.59 -11.14 22.65
C GLU A 471 -2.58 -10.57 24.08
N LYS A 472 -1.42 -10.59 24.76
CA LYS A 472 -1.26 -9.98 26.09
C LYS A 472 -1.41 -8.46 26.02
N LEU A 473 -0.83 -7.82 25.01
CA LEU A 473 -0.95 -6.38 24.80
C LEU A 473 -2.40 -5.97 24.50
N LEU A 474 -3.13 -6.73 23.67
CA LEU A 474 -4.53 -6.47 23.38
C LEU A 474 -5.41 -6.55 24.64
N LYS A 475 -5.19 -7.55 25.50
CA LYS A 475 -5.87 -7.63 26.80
C LYS A 475 -5.55 -6.42 27.67
N ARG A 476 -4.28 -5.99 27.70
CA ARG A 476 -3.87 -4.82 28.48
C ARG A 476 -4.47 -3.51 27.96
N ILE A 477 -4.58 -3.36 26.65
CA ILE A 477 -5.23 -2.20 26.03
C ILE A 477 -6.70 -2.15 26.45
N ALA A 478 -7.43 -3.27 26.35
CA ALA A 478 -8.83 -3.33 26.76
C ALA A 478 -9.02 -2.99 28.27
N GLU A 479 -8.11 -3.46 29.13
CA GLU A 479 -8.11 -3.09 30.56
C GLU A 479 -7.87 -1.59 30.77
N LEU A 480 -6.93 -0.99 30.04
CA LEU A 480 -6.60 0.42 30.16
C LEU A 480 -7.73 1.29 29.62
N GLU A 481 -8.37 0.91 28.52
CA GLU A 481 -9.55 1.60 27.97
C GLU A 481 -10.71 1.60 28.97
N ALA A 482 -10.97 0.48 29.64
CA ALA A 482 -11.98 0.40 30.69
C ALA A 482 -11.67 1.35 31.86
N LYS A 483 -10.40 1.40 32.29
CA LYS A 483 -9.96 2.33 33.35
C LYS A 483 -10.04 3.79 32.93
N VAL A 484 -9.68 4.12 31.69
CA VAL A 484 -9.82 5.48 31.16
C VAL A 484 -11.29 5.89 31.15
N ALA A 485 -12.20 5.02 30.69
CA ALA A 485 -13.63 5.30 30.71
C ALA A 485 -14.20 5.49 32.13
N GLU A 486 -13.68 4.74 33.11
CA GLU A 486 -14.04 4.90 34.52
C GLU A 486 -13.55 6.24 35.09
N LEU A 487 -12.26 6.56 34.87
CA LEU A 487 -11.65 7.83 35.30
C LEU A 487 -12.30 9.05 34.62
N GLU A 488 -12.73 8.93 33.36
CA GLU A 488 -13.46 10.00 32.67
C GLU A 488 -14.82 10.26 33.32
N LYS A 489 -15.54 9.22 33.74
CA LYS A 489 -16.80 9.36 34.49
C LYS A 489 -16.58 9.99 35.85
N GLU A 490 -15.55 9.56 36.59
CA GLU A 490 -15.20 10.15 37.89
C GLU A 490 -14.81 11.62 37.74
N LYS A 491 -13.89 11.93 36.81
CA LYS A 491 -13.47 13.30 36.53
C LYS A 491 -14.66 14.19 36.20
N LYS A 492 -15.56 13.73 35.34
CA LYS A 492 -16.77 14.47 34.96
C LYS A 492 -17.68 14.71 36.16
N LYS A 493 -17.85 13.71 37.02
CA LYS A 493 -18.62 13.87 38.26
C LYS A 493 -18.03 14.97 39.14
N THR A 494 -16.72 14.95 39.36
CA THR A 494 -16.02 15.97 40.15
C THR A 494 -16.10 17.36 39.51
N GLU A 495 -16.03 17.45 38.18
CA GLU A 495 -16.16 18.71 37.44
C GLU A 495 -17.59 19.27 37.54
N VAL A 496 -18.63 18.43 37.44
CA VAL A 496 -20.03 18.83 37.65
C VAL A 496 -20.27 19.23 39.11
N GLU A 497 -19.73 18.52 40.10
CA GLU A 497 -19.83 18.89 41.52
C GLU A 497 -19.20 20.26 41.79
N ALA A 498 -17.98 20.50 41.27
CA ALA A 498 -17.32 21.80 41.40
C ALA A 498 -18.09 22.92 40.68
N TRP A 499 -18.68 22.62 39.51
CA TRP A 499 -19.55 23.54 38.80
C TRP A 499 -20.81 23.87 39.62
N SER A 500 -21.46 22.87 40.21
CA SER A 500 -22.66 23.04 41.04
C SER A 500 -22.38 23.87 42.29
N GLU A 501 -21.29 23.59 43.01
CA GLU A 501 -20.89 24.33 44.21
C GLU A 501 -20.61 25.81 43.89
N ASN A 502 -19.95 26.09 42.76
CA ASN A 502 -19.69 27.45 42.32
C ASN A 502 -20.99 28.23 42.07
N TRP A 503 -21.98 27.61 41.41
CA TRP A 503 -23.26 28.25 41.15
C TRP A 503 -24.14 28.39 42.40
N LYS A 504 -24.11 27.41 43.31
CA LYS A 504 -24.77 27.52 44.63
C LYS A 504 -24.18 28.68 45.45
N HIS A 505 -22.85 28.83 45.45
CA HIS A 505 -22.18 29.95 46.11
C HIS A 505 -22.51 31.31 45.48
N LYS A 506 -22.78 31.36 44.17
CA LYS A 506 -23.27 32.56 43.47
C LYS A 506 -24.74 32.91 43.76
N GLY A 507 -25.42 32.14 44.61
CA GLY A 507 -26.80 32.39 45.02
C GLY A 507 -27.86 31.76 44.11
N ALA A 508 -27.49 30.83 43.23
CA ALA A 508 -28.46 30.08 42.44
C ALA A 508 -29.25 29.07 43.31
N PRO A 509 -30.56 28.88 43.10
CA PRO A 509 -31.36 27.92 43.86
C PRO A 509 -30.81 26.49 43.76
N PRO A 510 -30.56 25.78 44.88
CA PRO A 510 -29.95 24.44 44.86
C PRO A 510 -30.71 23.43 43.98
N ALA A 511 -32.05 23.43 44.04
CA ALA A 511 -32.88 22.51 43.25
C ALA A 511 -32.70 22.67 41.73
N PHE A 512 -32.53 23.91 41.26
CA PHE A 512 -32.32 24.19 39.83
C PHE A 512 -30.89 23.85 39.40
N VAL A 513 -29.89 24.15 40.25
CA VAL A 513 -28.49 23.75 40.00
C VAL A 513 -28.38 22.23 39.90
N ASP A 514 -29.05 21.49 40.78
CA ASP A 514 -29.00 20.03 40.82
C ASP A 514 -29.65 19.42 39.56
N GLU A 515 -30.74 19.99 39.04
CA GLU A 515 -31.39 19.56 37.79
C GLU A 515 -30.48 19.79 36.57
N VAL A 516 -29.83 20.95 36.47
CA VAL A 516 -28.88 21.25 35.37
C VAL A 516 -27.60 20.40 35.48
N ALA A 517 -27.15 20.11 36.69
CA ALA A 517 -26.02 19.21 36.96
C ALA A 517 -26.33 17.77 36.50
N GLU A 518 -27.55 17.29 36.72
CA GLU A 518 -28.00 15.98 36.22
C GLU A 518 -27.97 15.93 34.69
N LEU A 519 -28.43 16.97 34.01
CA LEU A 519 -28.36 17.08 32.55
C LEU A 519 -26.91 17.09 32.01
N LEU A 520 -25.97 17.70 32.74
CA LEU A 520 -24.54 17.67 32.42
C LEU A 520 -23.95 16.26 32.59
N LEU A 521 -24.30 15.57 33.68
CA LEU A 521 -23.88 14.19 33.94
C LEU A 521 -24.39 13.24 32.84
N GLU A 522 -25.64 13.44 32.40
CA GLU A 522 -26.29 12.67 31.32
C GLU A 522 -25.88 13.08 29.90
N GLU A 523 -25.00 14.07 29.71
CA GLU A 523 -24.56 14.59 28.39
C GLU A 523 -25.67 15.16 27.52
N LYS A 524 -26.82 15.49 28.12
CA LYS A 524 -27.93 16.14 27.40
C LYS A 524 -27.60 17.59 27.06
N ILE A 525 -26.72 18.23 27.85
CA ILE A 525 -26.22 19.58 27.63
C ILE A 525 -24.70 19.65 27.86
N ASP A 526 -24.05 20.67 27.30
CA ASP A 526 -22.64 21.00 27.54
C ASP A 526 -22.51 22.15 28.55
N TYR A 527 -21.30 22.37 29.08
CA TYR A 527 -21.06 23.43 30.08
C TYR A 527 -21.39 24.84 29.57
N GLU A 528 -21.28 25.11 28.27
CA GLU A 528 -21.61 26.41 27.70
C GLU A 528 -23.12 26.66 27.77
N LYS A 529 -23.94 25.67 27.39
CA LYS A 529 -25.39 25.73 27.51
C LYS A 529 -25.85 25.73 28.96
N ALA A 530 -25.22 24.93 29.81
CA ALA A 530 -25.52 24.92 31.24
C ALA A 530 -25.27 26.31 31.85
N ASN A 531 -24.12 26.94 31.56
CA ASN A 531 -23.85 28.30 32.03
C ASN A 531 -24.86 29.33 31.50
N LYS A 532 -25.26 29.25 30.22
CA LYS A 532 -26.31 30.12 29.66
C LYS A 532 -27.66 29.94 30.36
N LEU A 533 -28.04 28.71 30.70
CA LEU A 533 -29.27 28.43 31.46
C LEU A 533 -29.20 29.01 32.87
N MET A 534 -28.04 28.87 33.54
CA MET A 534 -27.82 29.45 34.86
C MET A 534 -27.83 30.99 34.85
N GLU A 535 -27.31 31.63 33.79
CA GLU A 535 -27.28 33.08 33.61
C GLU A 535 -28.66 33.68 33.27
N GLN A 536 -29.53 32.91 32.62
CA GLN A 536 -30.89 33.32 32.27
C GLN A 536 -31.86 33.25 33.46
N TYR A 537 -31.46 32.59 34.56
CA TYR A 537 -32.20 32.62 35.80
C TYR A 537 -31.92 33.96 36.52
N PRO A 538 -32.94 34.72 36.96
CA PRO A 538 -32.71 35.94 37.71
C PRO A 538 -32.12 35.58 39.08
N VAL A 539 -30.80 35.69 39.21
CA VAL A 539 -30.11 35.67 40.50
C VAL A 539 -30.68 36.84 41.29
N LYS A 540 -31.56 36.58 42.27
CA LYS A 540 -31.87 37.58 43.28
C LYS A 540 -30.57 37.82 44.05
N LEU A 541 -29.85 38.88 43.66
CA LEU A 541 -28.87 39.53 44.51
C LEU A 541 -29.56 39.80 45.85
N THR A 542 -29.25 39.00 46.86
CA THR A 542 -29.64 39.29 48.23
C THR A 542 -28.81 40.46 48.72
N GLU A 543 -29.19 41.67 48.33
CA GLU A 543 -28.95 42.86 49.13
C GLU A 543 -30.29 43.26 49.77
N ALA A 544 -30.22 43.46 51.08
CA ALA A 544 -31.32 43.65 51.99
C ALA A 544 -32.24 44.81 51.57
N VAL A 545 -33.52 44.53 51.31
CA VAL A 545 -34.61 45.50 51.54
C VAL A 545 -35.84 44.76 52.06
N SER A 546 -36.40 45.36 53.10
CA SER A 546 -37.55 45.01 53.93
C SER A 546 -38.84 44.63 53.20
N VAL A 547 -39.53 43.65 53.79
CA VAL A 547 -40.99 43.51 54.00
C VAL A 547 -41.91 44.32 53.07
N GLU A 548 -42.69 43.62 52.24
CA GLU A 548 -44.16 43.69 52.26
C GLU A 548 -44.76 42.51 51.47
N GLU A 549 -45.88 42.00 51.99
CA GLU A 549 -46.57 40.78 51.60
C GLU A 549 -47.14 40.82 50.17
N HIS A 550 -47.07 39.72 49.43
CA HIS A 550 -48.16 39.33 48.54
C HIS A 550 -48.22 37.81 48.32
N PRO A 551 -49.43 37.23 48.25
CA PRO A 551 -49.65 35.81 48.46
C PRO A 551 -49.41 34.97 47.20
N ASP A 552 -48.87 33.78 47.47
CA ASP A 552 -49.06 32.50 46.79
C ASP A 552 -49.83 32.54 45.46
N LYS A 553 -49.09 32.47 44.35
CA LYS A 553 -49.58 31.85 43.12
C LYS A 553 -48.64 30.71 42.81
N GLY A 554 -49.10 29.49 43.11
CA GLY A 554 -48.42 28.25 42.75
C GLY A 554 -48.00 28.29 41.29
N ILE A 555 -46.69 28.32 41.07
CA ILE A 555 -46.11 28.21 39.73
C ILE A 555 -46.04 26.71 39.46
N ASP A 556 -46.85 26.24 38.51
CA ASP A 556 -46.73 24.87 38.01
C ASP A 556 -45.47 24.76 37.15
N PHE A 557 -44.42 24.23 37.76
CA PHE A 557 -43.10 24.08 37.16
C PHE A 557 -43.12 23.21 35.90
N LYS A 558 -44.13 22.34 35.75
CA LYS A 558 -44.30 21.50 34.57
C LYS A 558 -44.78 22.31 33.38
N GLU A 559 -45.68 23.26 33.60
CA GLU A 559 -46.22 24.15 32.57
C GLU A 559 -45.16 25.15 32.06
N LEU A 560 -44.29 25.62 32.96
CA LEU A 560 -43.17 26.50 32.60
C LEU A 560 -42.11 25.76 31.77
N ALA A 561 -41.78 24.52 32.15
CA ALA A 561 -40.84 23.69 31.39
C ALA A 561 -41.39 23.36 29.99
N GLU A 562 -42.69 23.07 29.88
CA GLU A 562 -43.34 22.82 28.59
C GLU A 562 -43.39 24.08 27.70
N GLN A 563 -43.61 25.28 28.27
CA GLN A 563 -43.57 26.55 27.52
C GLN A 563 -42.17 26.86 26.97
N VAL A 564 -41.12 26.60 27.75
CA VAL A 564 -39.73 26.81 27.32
C VAL A 564 -39.33 25.82 26.22
N VAL A 565 -39.77 24.56 26.30
CA VAL A 565 -39.57 23.56 25.23
C VAL A 565 -40.29 23.97 23.94
N LYS A 566 -41.50 24.55 24.05
CA LYS A 566 -42.28 25.03 22.90
C LYS A 566 -41.61 26.21 22.19
N TYR A 567 -41.02 27.13 22.96
CA TYR A 567 -40.23 28.25 22.45
C TYR A 567 -38.93 27.77 21.75
N MET A 568 -38.31 26.72 22.27
CA MET A 568 -37.09 26.11 21.71
C MET A 568 -37.32 25.33 20.39
N GLN A 569 -38.56 24.91 20.09
CA GLN A 569 -38.92 24.23 18.84
C GLN A 569 -39.41 25.19 17.73
N GLY A 570 -39.29 26.50 17.93
CA GLY A 570 -39.55 27.52 16.91
C GLY A 570 -41.00 27.96 16.77
N GLY A 571 -41.85 27.71 17.77
CA GLY A 571 -43.17 28.36 17.84
C GLY A 571 -43.06 29.75 18.46
N GLU A 572 -43.63 30.77 17.80
CA GLU A 572 -43.80 32.09 18.42
C GLU A 572 -44.75 31.99 19.63
N ALA A 573 -44.42 32.76 20.68
CA ALA A 573 -44.95 32.68 22.03
C ALA A 573 -46.49 32.68 22.14
#